data_AF-A0A7X8X021-F1
#
_entry.id   AF-A0A7X8X021-F1
#
_cell.length_a   1.000
_cell.length_b   1.000
_cell.length_c   1.000
_cell.angle_alpha   90.00
_cell.angle_beta   90.00
_cell.angle_gamma   90.00
#
_symmetry.space_group_name_H-M   'P 1'
#
loop_
_entity.id
_entity.type
_entity.pdbx_description
1 polymer ?
#
loop_
_entity_poly.entity_id
_entity_poly.type
_entity_poly.pdbx_seq_one_letter_code
_entity_poly.pdbx_strand_id
1 'polypeptide(L)'
;NEGRRVINNVQRVATLFLTKTIFSIILVIIALLTRGRYPITPSQLFMIDFLVIGLPSFVLSLQPNHEQVKGKFLSNVLSKALPGALTVGVQTLIIMWLARPNILNLTTEARSTLIVISATFTSFIVLYRVLKPFNALKRILFVTMFIIFVVAVIFLPEFFEFNAISKYYLRLSGSDVITEMLPLPALLLLIVMLQSSSVLISFFIKLPGWIKKGFKGAIMKLSGV
;
A
#
# COMPACT_ATOMS: atom_id res chain seq x y z
N ASN A 1 -33.39 -5.36 5.25
CA ASN A 1 -32.12 -6.12 5.37
C ASN A 1 -31.13 -5.81 4.26
N GLU A 2 -31.54 -5.72 2.99
CA GLU A 2 -30.65 -5.40 1.85
C GLU A 2 -29.88 -4.09 1.99
N GLY A 3 -30.51 -2.99 2.43
CA GLY A 3 -29.82 -1.70 2.59
C GLY A 3 -28.63 -1.76 3.56
N ARG A 4 -28.70 -2.58 4.62
CA ARG A 4 -27.57 -2.80 5.54
C ARG A 4 -26.42 -3.57 4.86
N ARG A 5 -26.74 -4.51 3.96
CA ARG A 5 -25.75 -5.27 3.18
C ARG A 5 -24.98 -4.36 2.23
N VAL A 6 -25.71 -3.50 1.51
CA VAL A 6 -25.14 -2.51 0.58
C VAL A 6 -24.17 -1.58 1.31
N ILE A 7 -24.57 -1.02 2.46
CA ILE A 7 -23.71 -0.10 3.23
C ILE A 7 -22.39 -0.77 3.63
N ASN A 8 -22.40 -2.03 4.08
CA ASN A 8 -21.17 -2.71 4.49
C ASN A 8 -20.23 -3.01 3.31
N ASN A 9 -20.78 -3.38 2.15
CA ASN A 9 -19.98 -3.59 0.94
C ASN A 9 -19.38 -2.29 0.46
N VAL A 10 -20.19 -1.22 0.40
CA VAL A 10 -19.72 0.13 0.09
C VAL A 10 -18.64 0.57 1.07
N GLN A 11 -18.74 0.25 2.36
CA GLN A 11 -17.71 0.60 3.35
C GLN A 11 -16.37 -0.10 3.07
N ARG A 12 -16.39 -1.37 2.66
CA ARG A 12 -15.19 -2.14 2.28
C ARG A 12 -14.54 -1.54 1.04
N VAL A 13 -15.35 -1.31 -0.01
CA VAL A 13 -14.90 -0.69 -1.26
C VAL A 13 -14.34 0.71 -0.99
N ALA A 14 -15.08 1.55 -0.26
CA ALA A 14 -14.66 2.90 0.11
C ALA A 14 -13.35 2.90 0.90
N THR A 15 -13.09 1.89 1.72
CA THR A 15 -11.82 1.78 2.45
C THR A 15 -10.64 1.60 1.48
N LEU A 16 -10.79 0.77 0.45
CA LEU A 16 -9.74 0.55 -0.55
C LEU A 16 -9.47 1.82 -1.37
N PHE A 17 -10.53 2.44 -1.90
CA PHE A 17 -10.41 3.69 -2.65
C PHE A 17 -9.86 4.84 -1.80
N LEU A 18 -10.33 5.00 -0.56
CA LEU A 18 -9.86 6.06 0.32
C LEU A 18 -8.40 5.85 0.71
N THR A 19 -7.96 4.60 0.91
CA THR A 19 -6.54 4.30 1.17
C THR A 19 -5.68 4.82 0.03
N LYS A 20 -6.09 4.59 -1.23
CA LYS A 20 -5.41 5.11 -2.41
C LYS A 20 -5.32 6.62 -2.40
N THR A 21 -6.45 7.27 -2.27
CA THR A 21 -6.52 8.73 -2.31
C THR A 21 -5.63 9.35 -1.23
N ILE A 22 -5.65 8.82 0.00
CA ILE A 22 -4.81 9.35 1.09
C ILE A 22 -3.33 9.11 0.79
N PHE A 23 -2.92 7.91 0.36
CA PHE A 23 -1.50 7.70 0.07
C PHE A 23 -1.03 8.55 -1.11
N SER A 24 -1.84 8.69 -2.16
CA SER A 24 -1.52 9.56 -3.31
C SER A 24 -1.34 11.01 -2.89
N ILE A 25 -2.22 11.54 -2.02
CA ILE A 25 -2.07 12.89 -1.44
C ILE A 25 -0.76 12.99 -0.66
N ILE A 26 -0.43 12.01 0.18
CA ILE A 26 0.83 11.99 0.93
C ILE A 26 2.04 12.00 -0.01
N LEU A 27 2.03 11.18 -1.06
CA LEU A 27 3.11 11.13 -2.06
C LEU A 27 3.25 12.45 -2.82
N VAL A 28 2.14 13.12 -3.15
CA VAL A 28 2.17 14.46 -3.76
C VAL A 28 2.79 15.47 -2.81
N ILE A 29 2.43 15.46 -1.53
CA ILE A 29 3.04 16.35 -0.53
C ILE A 29 4.55 16.07 -0.42
N ILE A 30 4.96 14.80 -0.38
CA ILE A 30 6.38 14.43 -0.36
C ILE A 30 7.11 14.94 -1.61
N ALA A 31 6.51 14.80 -2.80
CA ALA A 31 7.08 15.30 -4.05
C ALA A 31 7.27 16.82 -4.01
N LEU A 32 6.27 17.57 -3.53
CA LEU A 32 6.34 19.03 -3.37
C LEU A 32 7.47 19.43 -2.40
N LEU A 33 7.55 18.78 -1.23
CA LEU A 33 8.57 19.08 -0.23
C LEU A 33 10.00 18.76 -0.70
N THR A 34 10.14 17.72 -1.52
CA THR A 34 11.44 17.30 -2.06
C THR A 34 11.80 17.98 -3.37
N ARG A 35 10.94 18.89 -3.88
CA ARG A 35 11.04 19.49 -5.23
C ARG A 35 11.24 18.44 -6.32
N GLY A 36 10.72 17.24 -6.08
CA GLY A 36 10.86 16.08 -6.93
C GLY A 36 9.65 15.88 -7.83
N ARG A 37 9.78 14.94 -8.76
CA ARG A 37 8.63 14.41 -9.49
C ARG A 37 7.87 13.44 -8.60
N TYR A 38 6.59 13.23 -8.91
CA TYR A 38 5.79 12.20 -8.27
C TYR A 38 6.49 10.83 -8.42
N PRO A 39 6.68 10.06 -7.33
CA PRO A 39 7.64 8.95 -7.30
C PRO A 39 7.17 7.67 -8.00
N ILE A 40 5.91 7.61 -8.46
CA ILE A 40 5.30 6.43 -9.08
C ILE A 40 4.75 6.81 -10.46
N THR A 41 5.08 6.07 -11.51
CA THR A 41 4.55 6.37 -12.85
C THR A 41 3.12 5.84 -13.03
N PRO A 42 2.36 6.31 -14.04
CA PRO A 42 1.00 5.84 -14.27
C PRO A 42 0.91 4.33 -14.53
N SER A 43 1.87 3.76 -15.27
CA SER A 43 1.99 2.32 -15.53
C SER A 43 2.14 1.53 -14.22
N GLN A 44 2.99 2.02 -13.32
CA GLN A 44 3.18 1.46 -11.98
C GLN A 44 1.92 1.55 -11.10
N LEU A 45 1.21 2.69 -11.13
CA LEU A 45 -0.04 2.87 -10.39
C LEU A 45 -1.15 1.93 -10.86
N PHE A 46 -1.19 1.60 -12.16
CA PHE A 46 -2.16 0.67 -12.72
C PHE A 46 -2.17 -0.68 -11.97
N MET A 47 -1.00 -1.13 -11.49
CA MET A 47 -0.88 -2.37 -10.72
C MET A 47 -1.70 -2.33 -9.42
N ILE A 48 -1.60 -1.24 -8.67
CA ILE A 48 -2.36 -1.03 -7.43
C ILE A 48 -3.85 -0.91 -7.76
N ASP A 49 -4.15 -0.12 -8.78
CA ASP A 49 -5.52 0.19 -9.19
C ASP A 49 -6.29 -1.03 -9.64
N PHE A 50 -5.66 -1.90 -10.41
CA PHE A 50 -6.34 -3.07 -10.93
C PHE A 50 -6.37 -4.22 -9.93
N LEU A 51 -5.20 -4.60 -9.38
CA LEU A 51 -5.05 -5.82 -8.58
C LEU A 51 -5.53 -5.66 -7.14
N VAL A 52 -5.38 -4.48 -6.55
CA VAL A 52 -5.71 -4.27 -5.14
C VAL A 52 -7.06 -3.60 -4.97
N ILE A 53 -7.42 -2.67 -5.85
CA ILE A 53 -8.61 -1.85 -5.70
C ILE A 53 -9.73 -2.31 -6.63
N GLY A 54 -9.52 -2.26 -7.94
CA GLY A 54 -10.54 -2.40 -8.97
C GLY A 54 -11.22 -3.77 -8.96
N LEU A 55 -10.46 -4.82 -9.28
CA LEU A 55 -11.02 -6.16 -9.35
C LEU A 55 -11.56 -6.63 -7.98
N PRO A 56 -10.84 -6.44 -6.86
CA PRO A 56 -11.39 -6.80 -5.56
C PRO A 56 -12.65 -6.01 -5.18
N SER A 57 -12.72 -4.72 -5.50
CA SER A 57 -13.92 -3.91 -5.20
C SER A 57 -15.13 -4.35 -6.01
N PHE A 58 -14.94 -4.71 -7.28
CA PHE A 58 -16.01 -5.27 -8.11
C PHE A 58 -16.56 -6.57 -7.53
N VAL A 59 -15.68 -7.48 -7.13
CA VAL A 59 -16.11 -8.75 -6.52
C VAL A 59 -16.78 -8.52 -5.16
N LEU A 60 -16.25 -7.59 -4.35
CA LEU A 60 -16.80 -7.27 -3.04
C LEU A 60 -18.15 -6.55 -3.08
N SER A 61 -18.44 -5.80 -4.14
CA SER A 61 -19.74 -5.12 -4.29
C SER A 61 -20.86 -6.13 -4.58
N LEU A 62 -20.57 -7.19 -5.35
CA LEU A 62 -21.50 -8.26 -5.71
C LEU A 62 -21.71 -9.29 -4.58
N GLN A 63 -20.75 -9.42 -3.66
CA GLN A 63 -20.82 -10.42 -2.62
C GLN A 63 -21.89 -10.09 -1.55
N PRO A 64 -22.81 -11.01 -1.19
CA PRO A 64 -23.75 -10.76 -0.10
C PRO A 64 -23.03 -10.64 1.24
N ASN A 65 -23.39 -9.62 2.03
CA ASN A 65 -22.74 -9.32 3.31
C ASN A 65 -23.76 -9.15 4.43
N HIS A 66 -23.64 -10.00 5.45
CA HIS A 66 -24.60 -10.12 6.56
C HIS A 66 -24.11 -9.48 7.86
N GLU A 67 -22.97 -8.80 7.85
CA GLU A 67 -22.44 -8.15 9.04
C GLU A 67 -23.37 -7.03 9.53
N GLN A 68 -23.43 -6.81 10.83
CA GLN A 68 -24.18 -5.68 11.38
C GLN A 68 -23.43 -4.38 11.08
N VAL A 69 -24.14 -3.38 10.57
CA VAL A 69 -23.62 -2.02 10.43
C VAL A 69 -23.40 -1.45 11.83
N LYS A 70 -22.16 -1.15 12.19
CA LYS A 70 -21.79 -0.60 13.51
C LYS A 70 -21.08 0.74 13.35
N GLY A 71 -21.46 1.73 14.15
CA GLY A 71 -20.81 3.04 14.20
C GLY A 71 -21.10 3.93 12.98
N LYS A 72 -20.24 4.95 12.78
CA LYS A 72 -20.36 5.92 11.68
C LYS A 72 -19.55 5.46 10.48
N PHE A 73 -20.16 5.45 9.29
CA PHE A 73 -19.53 5.04 8.04
C PHE A 73 -18.16 5.69 7.81
N LEU A 74 -18.10 7.04 7.78
CA LEU A 74 -16.88 7.76 7.46
C LEU A 74 -15.74 7.48 8.45
N SER A 75 -16.07 7.40 9.75
CA SER A 75 -15.08 7.08 10.80
C SER A 75 -14.52 5.67 10.63
N ASN A 76 -15.35 4.69 10.26
CA ASN A 76 -14.91 3.33 10.00
C ASN A 76 -14.02 3.24 8.76
N VAL A 77 -14.39 3.93 7.67
CA VAL A 77 -13.61 3.93 6.43
C VAL A 77 -12.25 4.59 6.68
N LEU A 78 -12.24 5.77 7.30
CA LEU A 78 -11.02 6.53 7.56
C LEU A 78 -10.08 5.79 8.52
N SER A 79 -10.60 5.24 9.62
CA SER A 79 -9.78 4.49 10.60
C SER A 79 -9.14 3.23 10.01
N LYS A 80 -9.76 2.62 8.99
CA LYS A 80 -9.19 1.47 8.28
C LYS A 80 -8.21 1.87 7.17
N ALA A 81 -8.47 2.97 6.48
CA ALA A 81 -7.66 3.44 5.36
C ALA A 81 -6.35 4.12 5.80
N LEU A 82 -6.42 4.94 6.85
CA LEU A 82 -5.32 5.79 7.29
C LEU A 82 -4.03 5.02 7.65
N PRO A 83 -4.06 3.91 8.43
CA PRO A 83 -2.84 3.21 8.81
C PRO A 83 -2.03 2.66 7.63
N GLY A 84 -2.71 2.19 6.58
CA GLY A 84 -2.07 1.71 5.36
C GLY A 84 -1.43 2.86 4.59
N ALA A 85 -2.17 3.95 4.38
CA ALA A 85 -1.67 5.11 3.65
C ALA A 85 -0.48 5.80 4.34
N LEU A 86 -0.52 5.92 5.68
CA LEU A 86 0.61 6.46 6.45
C LEU A 86 1.85 5.55 6.37
N THR A 87 1.65 4.23 6.34
CA THR A 87 2.75 3.26 6.15
C THR A 87 3.44 3.48 4.82
N VAL A 88 2.69 3.62 3.72
CA VAL A 88 3.24 3.93 2.39
C VAL A 88 4.03 5.23 2.40
N GLY A 89 3.49 6.28 3.04
CA GLY A 89 4.18 7.56 3.19
C GLY A 89 5.52 7.46 3.92
N VAL A 90 5.55 6.78 5.07
CA VAL A 90 6.78 6.57 5.84
C VAL A 90 7.80 5.73 5.08
N GLN A 91 7.37 4.63 4.46
CA GLN A 91 8.27 3.80 3.65
C GLN A 91 8.85 4.58 2.48
N THR A 92 8.04 5.42 1.82
CA THR A 92 8.51 6.31 0.76
C THR A 92 9.61 7.24 1.26
N LEU A 93 9.41 7.90 2.40
CA LEU A 93 10.43 8.78 2.98
C LEU A 93 11.72 8.03 3.32
N ILE A 94 11.61 6.84 3.90
CA ILE A 94 12.77 5.98 4.23
C ILE A 94 13.52 5.60 2.96
N ILE A 95 12.82 5.13 1.92
CA ILE A 95 13.42 4.75 0.64
C ILE A 95 14.10 5.97 -0.01
N MET A 96 13.43 7.12 -0.06
CA MET A 96 14.01 8.35 -0.63
C MET A 96 15.25 8.81 0.13
N TRP A 97 15.27 8.67 1.44
CA TRP A 97 16.43 9.03 2.27
C TRP A 97 17.60 8.07 2.04
N LEU A 98 17.37 6.75 2.09
CA LEU A 98 18.40 5.73 1.88
C LEU A 98 18.92 5.68 0.44
N ALA A 99 18.08 6.01 -0.54
CA ALA A 99 18.44 6.04 -1.96
C ALA A 99 19.35 7.21 -2.37
N ARG A 100 19.85 8.02 -1.43
CA ARG A 100 20.76 9.13 -1.74
C ARG A 100 22.14 8.62 -2.21
N PRO A 101 22.85 9.40 -3.05
CA PRO A 101 24.19 9.05 -3.55
C PRO A 101 25.18 8.68 -2.45
N ASN A 102 25.12 9.38 -1.31
CA ASN A 102 26.06 9.19 -0.20
C ASN A 102 25.73 7.97 0.68
N ILE A 103 24.66 7.21 0.40
CA ILE A 103 24.22 6.07 1.22
C ILE A 103 24.16 4.79 0.38
N LEU A 104 23.13 4.62 -0.47
CA LEU A 104 22.97 3.44 -1.33
C LEU A 104 23.20 3.73 -2.82
N ASN A 105 23.31 5.00 -3.20
CA ASN A 105 23.51 5.44 -4.59
C ASN A 105 22.57 4.77 -5.60
N LEU A 106 21.27 4.77 -5.29
CA LEU A 106 20.26 4.16 -6.14
C LEU A 106 19.81 5.11 -7.24
N THR A 107 19.59 4.56 -8.43
CA THR A 107 18.98 5.27 -9.56
C THR A 107 17.55 5.71 -9.25
N THR A 108 17.03 6.64 -10.03
CA THR A 108 15.65 7.15 -9.85
C THR A 108 14.63 6.04 -10.10
N GLU A 109 14.90 5.19 -11.07
CA GLU A 109 14.12 4.02 -11.48
C GLU A 109 14.11 2.97 -10.36
N ALA A 110 15.28 2.68 -9.77
CA ALA A 110 15.37 1.72 -8.68
C ALA A 110 14.59 2.22 -7.45
N ARG A 111 14.71 3.51 -7.13
CA ARG A 111 13.94 4.16 -6.06
C ARG A 111 12.43 4.06 -6.32
N SER A 112 11.98 4.36 -7.54
CA SER A 112 10.57 4.29 -7.93
C SER A 112 10.04 2.86 -7.81
N THR A 113 10.79 1.88 -8.31
CA THR A 113 10.50 0.43 -8.21
C THR A 113 10.33 -0.01 -6.76
N LEU A 114 11.21 0.41 -5.85
CA LEU A 114 11.09 0.09 -4.43
C LEU A 114 9.82 0.68 -3.80
N ILE A 115 9.50 1.94 -4.13
CA ILE A 115 8.35 2.65 -3.58
C ILE A 115 7.05 1.97 -4.01
N VAL A 116 6.87 1.71 -5.30
CA VAL A 116 5.62 1.12 -5.82
C VAL A 116 5.43 -0.33 -5.37
N ILE A 117 6.48 -1.17 -5.37
CA ILE A 117 6.33 -2.57 -4.91
C ILE A 117 5.98 -2.59 -3.41
N SER A 118 6.65 -1.76 -2.59
CA SER A 118 6.34 -1.62 -1.16
C SER A 118 4.93 -1.07 -0.93
N ALA A 119 4.50 -0.08 -1.71
CA ALA A 119 3.16 0.49 -1.64
C ALA A 119 2.07 -0.51 -2.03
N THR A 120 2.30 -1.28 -3.10
CA THR A 120 1.39 -2.32 -3.58
C THR A 120 1.24 -3.42 -2.54
N PHE A 121 2.35 -3.90 -1.98
CA PHE A 121 2.33 -4.91 -0.92
C PHE A 121 1.63 -4.41 0.36
N THR A 122 1.91 -3.17 0.76
CA THR A 122 1.21 -2.55 1.90
C THR A 122 -0.30 -2.45 1.63
N SER A 123 -0.68 -2.13 0.40
CA SER A 123 -2.09 -2.09 -0.01
C SER A 123 -2.73 -3.49 -0.03
N PHE A 124 -1.99 -4.54 -0.37
CA PHE A 124 -2.44 -5.93 -0.18
C PHE A 124 -2.69 -6.27 1.30
N ILE A 125 -1.87 -5.76 2.24
CA ILE A 125 -2.15 -5.95 3.67
C ILE A 125 -3.45 -5.25 4.08
N VAL A 126 -3.72 -4.06 3.54
CA VAL A 126 -5.00 -3.36 3.75
C VAL A 126 -6.15 -4.18 3.17
N LEU A 127 -6.03 -4.67 1.93
CA LEU A 127 -7.01 -5.55 1.31
C LEU A 127 -7.27 -6.79 2.16
N TYR A 128 -6.22 -7.48 2.60
CA TYR A 128 -6.32 -8.65 3.49
C TYR A 128 -7.16 -8.37 4.74
N ARG A 129 -7.03 -7.18 5.33
CA ARG A 129 -7.81 -6.76 6.49
C ARG A 129 -9.26 -6.43 6.15
N VAL A 130 -9.50 -5.80 4.99
CA VAL A 130 -10.85 -5.51 4.47
C VAL A 130 -11.62 -6.79 4.14
N LEU A 131 -10.91 -7.84 3.70
CA LEU A 131 -11.51 -9.13 3.36
C LEU A 131 -11.94 -9.94 4.59
N LYS A 132 -11.45 -9.66 5.80
CA LYS A 132 -11.87 -10.42 6.99
C LYS A 132 -13.36 -10.22 7.31
N PRO A 133 -14.08 -11.28 7.72
CA PRO A 133 -13.66 -12.68 7.77
C PRO A 133 -13.60 -13.30 6.36
N PHE A 134 -12.59 -14.14 6.13
CA PHE A 134 -12.37 -14.81 4.84
C PHE A 134 -13.40 -15.91 4.61
N ASN A 135 -13.91 -15.99 3.38
CA ASN A 135 -14.59 -17.16 2.84
C ASN A 135 -13.82 -17.67 1.61
N ALA A 136 -14.28 -18.76 1.00
CA ALA A 136 -13.62 -19.36 -0.16
C ALA A 136 -13.42 -18.35 -1.31
N LEU A 137 -14.46 -17.59 -1.67
CA LEU A 137 -14.41 -16.58 -2.72
C LEU A 137 -13.35 -15.50 -2.43
N LYS A 138 -13.35 -14.90 -1.24
CA LYS A 138 -12.38 -13.87 -0.86
C LYS A 138 -10.95 -14.41 -0.81
N ARG A 139 -10.79 -15.69 -0.44
CA ARG A 139 -9.48 -16.36 -0.41
C ARG A 139 -8.95 -16.55 -1.83
N ILE A 140 -9.78 -17.09 -2.74
CA ILE A 140 -9.42 -17.26 -4.15
C ILE A 140 -9.08 -15.90 -4.75
N LEU A 141 -9.94 -14.90 -4.57
CA LEU A 141 -9.71 -13.53 -5.03
C LEU A 141 -8.34 -13.00 -4.56
N PHE A 142 -8.07 -13.06 -3.25
CA PHE A 142 -6.82 -12.55 -2.70
C PHE A 142 -5.59 -13.29 -3.23
N VAL A 143 -5.63 -14.62 -3.23
CA VAL A 143 -4.52 -15.46 -3.70
C VAL A 143 -4.26 -15.23 -5.18
N THR A 144 -5.30 -15.21 -6.02
CA THR A 144 -5.15 -14.96 -7.45
C THR A 144 -4.56 -13.57 -7.71
N MET A 145 -5.05 -12.51 -7.05
CA MET A 145 -4.49 -11.17 -7.22
C MET A 145 -3.04 -11.07 -6.76
N PHE A 146 -2.70 -11.75 -5.65
CA PHE A 146 -1.34 -11.76 -5.14
C PHE A 146 -0.38 -12.55 -6.06
N ILE A 147 -0.82 -13.68 -6.62
CA ILE A 147 -0.03 -14.44 -7.61
C ILE A 147 0.19 -13.60 -8.86
N ILE A 148 -0.85 -12.96 -9.41
CA ILE A 148 -0.72 -12.09 -10.58
C ILE A 148 0.26 -10.94 -10.28
N PHE A 149 0.19 -10.36 -9.08
CA PHE A 149 1.16 -9.35 -8.63
C PHE A 149 2.60 -9.86 -8.66
N VAL A 150 2.88 -11.03 -8.04
CA VAL A 150 4.24 -11.60 -8.01
C VAL A 150 4.74 -11.93 -9.42
N VAL A 151 3.89 -12.54 -10.24
CA VAL A 151 4.21 -12.86 -11.64
C VAL A 151 4.50 -11.59 -12.43
N ALA A 152 3.67 -10.55 -12.31
CA ALA A 152 3.86 -9.29 -13.00
C ALA A 152 5.18 -8.59 -12.62
N VAL A 153 5.52 -8.56 -11.32
CA VAL A 153 6.79 -7.97 -10.84
C VAL A 153 8.01 -8.72 -11.39
N ILE A 154 7.95 -10.05 -11.49
CA ILE A 154 9.08 -10.87 -11.94
C ILE A 154 9.23 -10.85 -13.46
N PHE A 155 8.12 -10.97 -14.19
CA PHE A 155 8.13 -11.23 -15.63
C PHE A 155 7.83 -10.02 -16.50
N LEU A 156 7.19 -8.96 -15.98
CA LEU A 156 6.75 -7.80 -16.78
C LEU A 156 7.39 -6.46 -16.32
N PRO A 157 8.70 -6.40 -15.99
CA PRO A 157 9.32 -5.15 -15.51
C PRO A 157 9.25 -4.03 -16.56
N GLU A 158 9.30 -4.36 -17.85
CA GLU A 158 9.27 -3.36 -18.92
C GLU A 158 7.91 -2.65 -19.02
N PHE A 159 6.79 -3.39 -18.91
CA PHE A 159 5.45 -2.82 -18.95
C PHE A 159 5.18 -1.85 -17.78
N PHE A 160 5.74 -2.16 -16.61
CA PHE A 160 5.58 -1.39 -15.39
C PHE A 160 6.73 -0.41 -15.12
N GLU A 161 7.68 -0.26 -16.04
CA GLU A 161 8.85 0.62 -15.85
C GLU A 161 9.60 0.32 -14.53
N PHE A 162 9.81 -0.97 -14.24
CA PHE A 162 10.58 -1.44 -13.09
C PHE A 162 12.02 -1.76 -13.49
N ASN A 163 12.93 -1.64 -12.52
CA ASN A 163 14.19 -2.35 -12.56
C ASN A 163 13.95 -3.87 -12.41
N ALA A 164 14.66 -4.67 -13.19
CA ALA A 164 14.46 -6.11 -13.22
C ALA A 164 14.93 -6.75 -11.90
N ILE A 165 14.07 -7.55 -11.27
CA ILE A 165 14.41 -8.31 -10.05
C ILE A 165 15.07 -9.65 -10.38
N SER A 166 14.66 -10.26 -11.49
CA SER A 166 15.12 -11.56 -11.96
C SER A 166 15.78 -11.42 -13.33
N LYS A 167 16.70 -12.33 -13.66
CA LYS A 167 17.25 -12.47 -15.02
C LYS A 167 16.23 -13.05 -16.01
N TYR A 168 15.18 -13.69 -15.50
CA TYR A 168 14.14 -14.36 -16.27
C TYR A 168 12.90 -13.46 -16.42
N TYR A 169 13.05 -12.31 -17.10
CA TYR A 169 11.92 -11.45 -17.44
C TYR A 169 11.57 -11.55 -18.93
N LEU A 170 10.30 -11.30 -19.26
CA LEU A 170 9.85 -11.24 -20.65
C LEU A 170 10.25 -9.90 -21.24
N ARG A 171 11.01 -9.92 -22.34
CA ARG A 171 11.26 -8.75 -23.18
C ARG A 171 10.06 -8.58 -24.10
N LEU A 172 9.28 -7.54 -23.86
CA LEU A 172 8.05 -7.26 -24.61
C LEU A 172 8.33 -6.37 -25.82
N SER A 173 9.32 -5.48 -25.71
CA SER A 173 9.77 -4.66 -26.83
C SER A 173 11.14 -5.11 -27.32
N GLY A 174 11.33 -5.13 -28.64
CA GLY A 174 12.64 -5.29 -29.28
C GLY A 174 13.53 -4.04 -29.15
N SER A 175 13.13 -3.06 -28.34
CA SER A 175 13.90 -1.84 -28.05
C SER A 175 14.91 -2.09 -26.94
N ASP A 176 16.10 -1.49 -27.08
CA ASP A 176 17.23 -1.51 -26.14
C ASP A 176 16.96 -0.78 -24.80
N VAL A 177 15.72 -0.80 -24.29
CA VAL A 177 15.44 -0.36 -22.92
C VAL A 177 15.99 -1.44 -21.99
N ILE A 178 17.28 -1.32 -21.71
CA ILE A 178 17.97 -2.15 -20.74
C ILE A 178 17.33 -1.87 -19.38
N THR A 179 16.40 -2.72 -18.97
CA THR A 179 15.96 -2.74 -17.57
C THR A 179 17.13 -3.21 -16.73
N GLU A 180 17.82 -2.24 -16.13
CA GLU A 180 18.95 -2.54 -15.25
C GLU A 180 18.49 -3.43 -14.11
N MET A 181 19.30 -4.44 -13.79
CA MET A 181 19.01 -5.35 -12.70
C MET A 181 19.07 -4.57 -11.39
N LEU A 182 18.08 -4.78 -10.52
CA LEU A 182 18.00 -4.09 -9.24
C LEU A 182 19.24 -4.47 -8.39
N PRO A 183 20.02 -3.49 -7.91
CA PRO A 183 21.26 -3.79 -7.20
C PRO A 183 20.97 -4.46 -5.86
N LEU A 184 21.91 -5.28 -5.37
CA LEU A 184 21.74 -6.06 -4.14
C LEU A 184 21.28 -5.22 -2.92
N PRO A 185 21.82 -4.01 -2.65
CA PRO A 185 21.35 -3.19 -1.54
C PRO A 185 19.88 -2.77 -1.69
N ALA A 186 19.41 -2.54 -2.91
CA ALA A 186 18.00 -2.24 -3.16
C ALA A 186 17.11 -3.46 -2.94
N LEU A 187 17.53 -4.67 -3.33
CA LEU A 187 16.79 -5.90 -3.02
C LEU A 187 16.67 -6.14 -1.51
N LEU A 188 17.75 -5.94 -0.76
CA LEU A 188 17.73 -6.05 0.71
C LEU A 188 16.80 -5.01 1.32
N LEU A 189 16.88 -3.76 0.86
CA LEU A 189 15.98 -2.70 1.30
C LEU A 189 14.52 -3.04 0.99
N LEU A 190 14.22 -3.59 -0.19
CA LEU A 190 12.88 -4.03 -0.56
C LEU A 190 12.35 -5.06 0.45
N ILE A 191 13.12 -6.09 0.76
CA ILE A 191 12.73 -7.13 1.72
C ILE A 191 12.41 -6.52 3.08
N VAL A 192 13.25 -5.60 3.56
CA VAL A 192 13.02 -4.88 4.84
C VAL A 192 11.73 -4.04 4.78
N MET A 193 11.46 -3.36 3.67
CA MET A 193 10.22 -2.60 3.49
C MET A 193 9.00 -3.53 3.53
N LEU A 194 9.02 -4.65 2.80
CA LEU A 194 7.90 -5.61 2.80
C LEU A 194 7.64 -6.19 4.19
N GLN A 195 8.68 -6.58 4.92
CA GLN A 195 8.54 -7.11 6.28
C GLN A 195 8.01 -6.05 7.27
N SER A 196 8.55 -4.83 7.19
CA SER A 196 8.16 -3.72 8.05
C SER A 196 6.74 -3.21 7.80
N SER A 197 6.14 -3.44 6.62
CA SER A 197 4.76 -3.00 6.32
C SER A 197 3.76 -3.48 7.38
N SER A 198 3.82 -4.75 7.78
CA SER A 198 2.90 -5.30 8.78
C SER A 198 3.04 -4.61 10.15
N VAL A 199 4.29 -4.37 10.55
CA VAL A 199 4.67 -3.72 11.81
C VAL A 199 4.21 -2.26 11.81
N LEU A 200 4.52 -1.50 10.76
CA LEU A 200 4.15 -0.09 10.62
C LEU A 200 2.63 0.10 10.63
N ILE A 201 1.88 -0.73 9.91
CA ILE A 201 0.41 -0.61 9.96
C ILE A 201 -0.10 -0.92 11.38
N SER A 202 0.47 -1.91 12.07
CA SER A 202 0.08 -2.21 13.46
C SER A 202 0.41 -1.07 14.43
N PHE A 203 1.55 -0.39 14.21
CA PHE A 203 1.95 0.80 14.94
C PHE A 203 0.94 1.93 14.73
N PHE A 204 0.58 2.24 13.48
CA PHE A 204 -0.37 3.32 13.18
C PHE A 204 -1.79 3.04 13.68
N ILE A 205 -2.21 1.78 13.81
CA ILE A 205 -3.47 1.46 14.48
C ILE A 205 -3.43 1.84 15.97
N LYS A 206 -2.33 1.54 16.66
CA LYS A 206 -2.20 1.75 18.11
C LYS A 206 -1.88 3.21 18.46
N LEU A 207 -1.29 3.95 17.53
CA LEU A 207 -0.80 5.31 17.71
C LEU A 207 -1.83 6.27 18.34
N PRO A 208 -3.09 6.38 17.87
CA PRO A 208 -4.08 7.28 18.48
C PRO A 208 -4.38 6.94 19.95
N GLY A 209 -4.39 5.64 20.28
CA GLY A 209 -4.60 5.17 21.65
C GLY A 209 -3.44 5.53 22.58
N TRP A 210 -2.21 5.44 22.09
CA TRP A 210 -1.01 5.87 22.83
C TRP A 210 -0.99 7.37 23.06
N ILE A 211 -1.33 8.17 22.04
CA ILE A 211 -1.41 9.64 22.17
C ILE A 211 -2.44 10.03 23.23
N LYS A 212 -3.64 9.42 23.20
CA LYS A 212 -4.69 9.70 24.21
C LYS A 212 -4.27 9.33 25.63
N LYS A 213 -3.61 8.18 25.81
CA LYS A 213 -3.11 7.74 27.13
C LYS A 213 -1.99 8.66 27.63
N GLY A 214 -1.04 9.02 26.78
CA GLY A 214 0.06 9.92 27.12
C GLY A 214 -0.45 11.31 27.51
N PHE A 215 -1.39 11.87 26.75
CA PHE A 215 -1.99 13.16 27.06
C PHE A 215 -2.75 13.15 28.39
N LYS A 216 -3.56 12.11 28.64
CA LYS A 216 -4.26 11.96 29.92
C LYS A 216 -3.28 11.85 31.11
N GLY A 217 -2.20 11.09 30.95
CA GLY A 217 -1.16 10.95 31.97
C GLY A 217 -0.39 12.25 32.22
N ALA A 218 -0.12 13.03 31.18
CA ALA A 218 0.50 14.36 31.30
C ALA A 218 -0.41 15.34 32.06
N ILE A 219 -1.71 15.35 31.75
CA ILE A 219 -2.69 16.18 32.47
C ILE A 219 -2.78 15.76 33.93
N MET A 220 -2.87 14.47 34.23
CA MET A 220 -2.94 13.95 35.61
C MET A 220 -1.74 14.43 36.45
N LYS A 221 -0.52 14.22 35.93
CA LYS A 221 0.72 14.70 36.56
C LYS A 221 0.75 16.22 36.78
N LEU A 222 0.20 17.01 35.85
CA LEU A 222 0.14 18.47 35.99
C LEU A 222 -0.98 18.94 36.95
N SER A 223 -2.05 18.15 37.09
CA SER A 223 -3.17 18.45 38.00
C SER A 223 -2.96 18.00 39.45
N GLY A 224 -1.83 17.36 39.77
CA GLY A 224 -1.53 16.88 41.12
C GLY A 224 -2.36 15.67 41.57
N VAL A 225 -2.97 14.93 40.63
CA VAL A 225 -3.69 13.66 40.85
C VAL A 225 -2.97 12.53 40.13
#